data_AF-A0A0C3CQW4-F1
#
_entry.id   AF-A0A0C3CQW4-F1
#
_cell.length_a   1.000
_cell.length_b   1.000
_cell.length_c   1.000
_cell.angle_alpha   90.00
_cell.angle_beta   90.00
_cell.angle_gamma   90.00
#
_symmetry.space_group_name_H-M   'P 1'
#
loop_
_entity.id
_entity.type
_entity.pdbx_description
1 polymer ?
#
loop_
_entity_poly.entity_id
_entity_poly.type
_entity_poly.pdbx_seq_one_letter_code
_entity_poly.pdbx_strand_id
1 'polypeptide(L)'
;MSSPPPEDDDGQHFSVSLMVYSKVKSTSAKGKTTSKIEKSTKLKELSFSLNSSNYINFLQAMLLKHSLDNYEVTENKHFPFKYLPPKTKG
;
A
#
# COMPACT_ATOMS: atom_id res chain seq x y z
N MET A 1 -1.13 -39.34 14.78
CA MET A 1 -0.76 -38.68 13.52
C MET A 1 -0.69 -37.20 13.80
N SER A 2 0.48 -36.58 13.69
CA SER A 2 0.64 -35.15 13.97
C SER A 2 0.21 -34.35 12.74
N SER A 3 -0.64 -33.34 12.93
CA SER A 3 -0.97 -32.38 11.89
C SER A 3 0.30 -31.70 11.37
N PRO A 4 0.42 -31.43 10.06
CA PRO A 4 1.43 -30.52 9.56
C PRO A 4 1.24 -29.14 10.22
N PRO A 5 2.31 -28.39 10.48
CA PRO A 5 2.20 -27.00 10.91
C PRO A 5 1.36 -26.22 9.90
N PRO A 6 0.57 -25.22 10.32
CA PRO A 6 0.05 -24.25 9.37
C PRO A 6 1.28 -23.63 8.68
N GLU A 7 1.37 -23.78 7.36
CA GLU A 7 2.31 -23.01 6.57
C GLU A 7 1.77 -21.58 6.55
N ASP A 8 2.14 -20.79 7.57
CA ASP A 8 1.93 -19.35 7.63
C ASP A 8 2.86 -18.68 6.59
N ASP A 9 2.59 -18.92 5.30
CA ASP A 9 3.10 -18.07 4.20
C ASP A 9 1.92 -17.38 3.51
N ASP A 10 1.07 -16.75 4.32
CA ASP A 10 0.15 -15.73 3.83
C ASP A 10 0.97 -14.45 3.56
N GLY A 11 1.81 -14.49 2.52
CA GLY A 11 2.56 -13.35 2.04
C GLY A 11 1.63 -12.15 1.85
N GLN A 12 1.92 -11.03 2.50
CA GLN A 12 1.07 -9.84 2.41
C GLN A 12 1.00 -9.35 0.96
N HIS A 13 -0.21 -9.29 0.42
CA HIS A 13 -0.44 -8.91 -0.96
C HIS A 13 -1.16 -7.57 -1.03
N PHE A 14 -0.64 -6.64 -1.83
CA PHE A 14 -1.22 -5.32 -2.00
C PHE A 14 -1.75 -5.17 -3.44
N SER A 15 -2.94 -4.59 -3.55
CA SER A 15 -3.51 -4.17 -4.84
C SER A 15 -3.68 -2.66 -4.85
N VAL A 16 -3.19 -2.02 -5.92
CA VAL A 16 -3.37 -0.60 -6.18
C VAL A 16 -4.26 -0.44 -7.39
N SER A 17 -5.44 0.15 -7.19
CA SER A 17 -6.37 0.49 -8.27
C SER A 17 -6.21 1.94 -8.69
N LEU A 18 -5.72 2.18 -9.91
CA LEU A 18 -5.62 3.50 -10.53
C LEU A 18 -6.82 3.74 -11.42
N MET A 19 -7.62 4.75 -11.08
CA MET A 19 -8.76 5.18 -11.89
C MET A 19 -8.41 6.46 -12.65
N VAL A 20 -8.46 6.39 -13.98
CA VAL A 20 -8.20 7.55 -14.85
C VAL A 20 -9.52 8.18 -15.25
N TYR A 21 -9.73 9.43 -14.82
CA TYR A 21 -10.85 10.26 -15.22
C TYR A 21 -10.51 11.00 -16.51
N SER A 22 -11.31 10.78 -17.56
CA SER A 22 -11.19 11.57 -18.77
C SER A 22 -12.31 12.61 -18.83
N LYS A 23 -11.94 13.83 -19.24
CA LYS A 23 -12.88 14.94 -19.42
C LYS A 23 -13.36 14.88 -20.87
N VAL A 24 -14.52 14.30 -21.10
CA VAL A 24 -15.10 14.23 -22.44
C VAL A 24 -15.94 15.48 -22.66
N LYS A 25 -15.57 16.29 -23.66
CA LYS A 25 -16.44 17.38 -24.12
C LYS A 25 -17.60 16.75 -24.90
N SER A 26 -18.81 16.85 -24.36
CA SER A 26 -20.02 16.55 -25.12
C SER A 26 -20.37 17.76 -25.97
N THR A 27 -20.36 17.61 -27.29
CA THR A 27 -20.98 18.58 -28.20
C THR A 27 -22.46 18.21 -28.31
N SER A 28 -23.31 18.98 -27.64
CA SER A 28 -24.74 18.98 -27.93
C SER A 28 -24.94 19.47 -29.36
N ALA A 29 -25.53 18.62 -30.22
CA ALA A 29 -26.06 19.07 -31.50
C ALA A 29 -27.11 20.14 -31.17
N LYS A 30 -26.86 21.40 -31.58
CA LYS A 30 -27.66 22.62 -31.29
C LYS A 30 -27.14 23.49 -30.13
N GLY A 31 -25.86 23.88 -30.20
CA GLY A 31 -25.47 25.29 -30.07
C GLY A 31 -25.54 26.00 -28.70
N LYS A 32 -25.90 25.38 -27.57
CA LYS A 32 -25.79 26.08 -26.27
C LYS A 32 -25.47 25.18 -25.07
N THR A 33 -24.52 25.68 -24.29
CA THR A 33 -24.05 25.28 -22.94
C THR A 33 -23.35 23.93 -22.83
N THR A 34 -22.02 23.97 -22.64
CA THR A 34 -21.17 22.81 -22.36
C THR A 34 -21.14 22.49 -20.87
N SER A 35 -21.89 21.48 -20.42
CA SER A 35 -21.60 20.82 -19.14
C SER A 35 -20.50 19.78 -19.34
N LYS A 36 -19.39 19.95 -18.62
CA LYS A 36 -18.25 19.04 -18.64
C LYS A 36 -18.63 17.75 -17.89
N ILE A 37 -18.90 16.68 -18.62
CA ILE A 37 -19.19 15.37 -18.02
C ILE A 37 -17.85 14.66 -17.81
N GLU A 38 -17.51 14.39 -16.55
CA GLU A 38 -16.40 13.51 -16.21
C GLU A 38 -16.83 12.07 -16.47
N LYS A 39 -16.17 11.38 -17.40
CA LYS A 39 -16.38 9.95 -17.63
C LYS A 39 -15.16 9.21 -17.12
N SER A 40 -15.36 8.29 -16.17
CA SER A 40 -14.33 7.31 -15.81
C SER A 40 -14.12 6.39 -17.01
N THR A 41 -12.89 6.26 -17.52
CA THR A 41 -12.65 5.55 -18.79
C THR A 41 -11.67 4.40 -18.66
N LYS A 42 -10.88 4.31 -17.59
CA LYS A 42 -9.94 3.20 -17.43
C LYS A 42 -9.58 2.97 -15.97
N LEU A 43 -9.83 1.75 -15.50
CA LEU A 43 -9.27 1.22 -14.25
C LEU A 43 -8.02 0.42 -14.62
N LYS A 44 -6.91 0.67 -13.95
CA LYS A 44 -5.69 -0.14 -14.05
C LYS A 44 -5.37 -0.66 -12.67
N GLU A 45 -5.44 -1.97 -12.50
CA GLU A 45 -5.09 -2.64 -11.26
C GLU A 45 -3.66 -3.15 -11.33
N LEU A 46 -2.89 -2.91 -10.28
CA LEU A 46 -1.55 -3.46 -10.10
C LEU A 46 -1.54 -4.25 -8.80
N SER A 47 -1.30 -5.55 -8.92
CA SER A 47 -1.09 -6.48 -7.82
C SER A 47 0.38 -6.79 -7.66
N PHE A 48 0.89 -6.78 -6.42
CA PHE A 48 2.23 -7.27 -6.12
C PHE A 48 2.29 -7.86 -4.71
N SER A 49 3.07 -8.94 -4.59
CA SER A 49 3.39 -9.56 -3.31
C SER A 49 4.52 -8.81 -2.61
N LEU A 50 4.35 -8.53 -1.33
CA LEU A 50 5.44 -8.06 -0.50
C LEU A 50 6.29 -9.25 -0.03
N ASN A 51 7.59 -9.02 0.03
CA ASN A 51 8.58 -9.92 0.57
C ASN A 51 9.65 -9.11 1.30
N SER A 52 10.55 -9.79 2.01
CA SER A 52 11.60 -9.14 2.80
C SER A 52 12.48 -8.19 1.97
N SER A 53 12.66 -8.44 0.67
CA SER A 53 13.49 -7.60 -0.20
C SER A 53 12.81 -6.33 -0.72
N ASN A 54 11.47 -6.28 -0.76
CA ASN A 54 10.72 -5.15 -1.32
C ASN A 54 9.88 -4.38 -0.29
N TYR A 55 9.66 -4.94 0.90
CA TYR A 55 8.75 -4.40 1.91
C TYR A 55 9.13 -2.98 2.37
N ILE A 56 10.41 -2.78 2.70
CA ILE A 56 10.90 -1.46 3.17
C ILE A 56 10.75 -0.40 2.08
N ASN A 57 11.13 -0.73 0.83
CA ASN A 57 11.00 0.18 -0.30
C ASN A 57 9.53 0.53 -0.58
N PHE A 58 8.62 -0.44 -0.45
CA PHE A 58 7.19 -0.20 -0.59
C PHE A 58 6.66 0.78 0.46
N LEU A 59 6.99 0.56 1.73
CA LEU A 59 6.56 1.46 2.82
C LEU A 59 7.13 2.87 2.63
N GLN A 60 8.39 3.00 2.24
CA GLN A 60 9.00 4.30 1.95
C GLN A 60 8.30 5.01 0.79
N ALA A 61 7.97 4.28 -0.29
CA ALA A 61 7.25 4.84 -1.44
C ALA A 61 5.83 5.30 -1.07
N MET A 62 5.15 4.61 -0.16
CA MET A 62 3.85 5.01 0.37
C MET A 62 3.94 6.32 1.16
N LEU A 63 4.92 6.47 2.04
CA LEU A 63 5.14 7.73 2.78
C LEU A 63 5.38 8.90 1.81
N LEU A 64 6.24 8.69 0.81
CA LEU A 64 6.52 9.70 -0.20
C LEU A 64 5.25 10.10 -0.99
N LYS A 65 4.40 9.12 -1.34
CA LYS A 65 3.13 9.37 -2.03
C LYS A 65 2.20 10.29 -1.24
N HIS A 66 2.28 10.26 0.10
CA HIS A 66 1.50 11.07 1.02
C HIS A 66 2.24 12.33 1.52
N SER A 67 3.36 12.70 0.89
CA SER A 67 4.16 13.87 1.30
C SER A 67 4.68 13.79 2.74
N LEU A 68 4.94 12.57 3.22
CA LEU A 68 5.53 12.28 4.53
C LEU A 68 7.02 11.97 4.38
N ASP A 69 7.75 12.84 3.69
CA ASP A 69 9.18 12.73 3.36
C ASP A 69 10.11 12.83 4.57
N ASN A 70 9.63 13.40 5.68
CA ASN A 70 10.37 13.49 6.94
C ASN A 70 10.47 12.16 7.71
N TYR A 71 9.84 11.08 7.22
CA TYR A 71 9.87 9.77 7.84
C TYR A 71 10.73 8.79 7.02
N GLU A 72 11.59 8.04 7.73
CA GLU A 72 12.44 7.01 7.16
C GLU A 72 12.02 5.64 7.68
N VAL A 73 11.82 4.69 6.77
CA VAL A 73 11.55 3.29 7.10
C VAL A 73 12.87 2.54 7.12
N THR A 74 13.29 2.12 8.30
CA THR A 74 14.48 1.28 8.49
C THR A 74 14.10 -0.15 8.78
N GLU A 75 14.88 -1.10 8.28
CA GLU A 75 14.84 -2.48 8.77
C GLU A 75 15.39 -2.49 10.20
N ASN A 76 14.52 -2.30 11.19
CA ASN A 76 14.93 -2.50 12.57
C ASN A 76 15.18 -4.00 12.75
N LYS A 77 16.40 -4.38 13.09
CA LYS A 77 16.67 -5.72 13.61
C LYS A 77 15.65 -5.99 14.71
N HIS A 78 14.99 -7.13 14.68
CA HIS A 78 14.26 -7.65 15.84
C HIS A 78 15.22 -7.57 17.03
N PHE A 79 15.10 -6.52 17.86
CA PHE A 79 15.81 -6.51 19.12
C PHE A 79 15.25 -7.70 19.88
N PRO A 80 16.06 -8.70 20.24
CA PRO A 80 15.56 -9.73 21.12
C PRO A 80 15.11 -9.01 22.38
N PHE A 81 13.82 -9.10 22.68
CA PHE A 81 13.26 -8.60 23.93
C PHE A 81 13.99 -9.31 25.07
N LYS A 82 15.05 -8.70 25.59
CA LYS A 82 15.75 -9.18 26.78
C LYS A 82 14.94 -8.68 27.97
N TYR A 83 14.02 -9.52 28.44
CA TYR A 83 13.43 -9.34 29.75
C TYR A 83 14.55 -9.34 30.79
N LEU A 84 14.73 -8.22 31.49
CA LEU A 84 15.60 -8.11 32.64
C LEU A 84 14.74 -8.35 33.89
N PRO A 85 14.90 -9.48 34.60
CA PRO A 85 14.18 -9.70 35.85
C PRO A 85 14.53 -8.57 36.84
N PRO A 86 13.55 -8.06 37.60
CA PRO A 86 13.83 -7.15 38.70
C PRO A 86 14.85 -7.80 39.64
N LYS A 87 15.88 -7.06 40.05
CA LYS A 87 16.79 -7.55 41.09
C LYS A 87 15.97 -7.82 42.34
N THR A 88 15.80 -9.08 42.71
CA THR A 88 15.26 -9.47 44.02
C THR A 88 16.18 -8.86 45.07
N LYS A 89 15.63 -7.97 45.90
CA LYS A 89 16.26 -7.62 47.18
C LYS A 89 16.13 -8.86 48.05
N GLY A 90 17.27 -9.36 48.53
CA GLY A 90 17.36 -10.56 49.37
C GLY A 90 16.66 -10.43 50.70
#